data_AF-A0A9P7ANU9-F1
#
_entry.id   AF-A0A9P7ANU9-F1
#
_cell.length_a   1.000
_cell.length_b   1.000
_cell.length_c   1.000
_cell.angle_alpha   90.00
_cell.angle_beta   90.00
_cell.angle_gamma   90.00
#
_symmetry.space_group_name_H-M   'P 1'
#
loop_
_entity.id
_entity.type
_entity.pdbx_description
1 polymer ?
#
loop_
_entity_poly.entity_id
_entity_poly.type
_entity_poly.pdbx_seq_one_letter_code
_entity_poly.pdbx_strand_id
1 'polypeptide(L)'
;MLETLKPGMTKPDVVRCPDGHFRRAVYGLGPYIADYPEQALLACIVQNWCPKCTAPADGLDEGTYGQCSRDHTEVLVEEFELGVLWDEYGLVGDIVPFTNYFPHADIHELLSPDILHQLIKGAFKDHLVKWILDDIDHRIALAPVFAGLRRFPEGRGFKQWTGDDSKALMKVYIPAIKGHVPTEMVQALRALLDFIYIAHRNIISSNSLDAMDDALKRFHRYREIFQTSGLIQAFGAPNGLCLSITESKHIKAVKEPWRRSSRFEALSQMLLTNQCLDKLAASCVDFTDHGMLRGTCLSYVLNKLGILNTPLEAHIERDIPDQDEPFGRYHHATNDAEGHADEDEGNTNAEPDTNAIDGPTVLLAHVDLAKTAAKRIYPELIANQIAFSA
;
A
#
# COMPACT_ATOMS: atom_id res chain seq x y z
N MET A 1 -8.96 -16.18 12.58
CA MET A 1 -7.67 -15.52 12.87
C MET A 1 -7.83 -14.28 13.75
N LEU A 2 -8.74 -13.35 13.46
CA LEU A 2 -8.90 -12.11 14.24
C LEU A 2 -9.63 -12.26 15.60
N GLU A 3 -10.38 -13.34 15.82
CA GLU A 3 -11.16 -13.55 17.06
C GLU A 3 -10.32 -13.54 18.34
N THR A 4 -9.06 -13.98 18.26
CA THR A 4 -8.13 -13.99 19.38
C THR A 4 -7.82 -12.58 19.91
N LEU A 5 -8.08 -11.53 19.12
CA LEU A 5 -7.86 -10.14 19.50
C LEU A 5 -9.02 -9.57 20.33
N LYS A 6 -10.24 -10.13 20.22
CA LYS A 6 -11.47 -9.57 20.85
C LYS A 6 -11.32 -9.26 22.34
N PRO A 7 -10.69 -10.11 23.18
CA PRO A 7 -10.52 -9.79 24.60
C PRO A 7 -9.74 -8.49 24.83
N GLY A 8 -8.66 -8.25 24.07
CA GLY A 8 -7.83 -7.05 24.18
C GLY A 8 -8.49 -5.78 23.60
N MET A 9 -9.60 -5.91 22.87
CA MET A 9 -10.38 -4.79 22.37
C MET A 9 -11.37 -4.23 23.39
N THR A 10 -11.64 -4.96 24.47
CA THR A 10 -12.54 -4.49 25.55
C THR A 10 -11.81 -4.35 26.88
N LYS A 11 -10.99 -5.34 27.21
CA LYS A 11 -10.20 -5.35 28.43
C LYS A 11 -8.82 -4.79 28.10
N PRO A 12 -8.40 -3.70 28.76
CA PRO A 12 -7.09 -3.14 28.51
C PRO A 12 -5.98 -4.03 29.06
N ASP A 13 -4.95 -4.23 28.27
CA ASP A 13 -3.72 -4.91 28.65
C ASP A 13 -2.65 -3.91 29.11
N VAL A 14 -1.80 -4.32 30.04
CA VAL A 14 -0.72 -3.48 30.55
C VAL A 14 0.51 -3.70 29.67
N VAL A 15 0.89 -2.68 28.91
CA VAL A 15 1.98 -2.74 27.93
C VAL A 15 3.05 -1.73 28.31
N ARG A 16 4.32 -2.13 28.20
CA ARG A 16 5.45 -1.21 28.35
C ARG A 16 5.63 -0.43 27.05
N CYS A 17 5.38 0.87 27.09
CA CYS A 17 5.58 1.75 25.95
C CYS A 17 7.07 2.04 25.71
N PRO A 18 7.45 2.54 24.52
CA PRO A 18 8.86 2.79 24.19
C PRO A 18 9.55 3.86 25.03
N ASP A 19 8.79 4.73 25.68
CA ASP A 19 9.27 5.71 26.66
C ASP A 19 9.49 5.10 28.06
N GLY A 20 9.42 3.77 28.18
CA GLY A 20 9.66 3.01 29.39
C GLY A 20 8.49 2.94 30.36
N HIS A 21 7.40 3.69 30.12
CA HIS A 21 6.24 3.74 31.00
C HIS A 21 5.24 2.64 30.68
N PHE A 22 4.60 2.07 31.70
CA PHE A 22 3.52 1.11 31.53
C PHE A 22 2.19 1.83 31.36
N ARG A 23 1.44 1.48 30.32
CA ARG A 23 0.11 2.03 30.03
C ARG A 23 -0.90 0.92 29.81
N ARG A 24 -2.16 1.23 30.06
CA ARG A 24 -3.31 0.38 29.73
C ARG A 24 -3.64 0.62 28.25
N ALA A 25 -3.45 -0.38 27.40
CA ALA A 25 -3.74 -0.31 25.98
C ALA A 25 -5.00 -1.12 25.67
N VAL A 26 -5.88 -0.54 24.85
CA VAL A 26 -7.00 -1.24 24.22
C VAL A 26 -6.67 -1.34 22.73
N TYR A 27 -6.85 -2.53 22.16
CA TYR A 27 -6.53 -2.78 20.77
C TYR A 27 -7.74 -2.50 19.87
N GLY A 28 -7.49 -1.94 18.70
CA GLY A 28 -8.49 -1.73 17.65
C GLY A 28 -8.03 -2.35 16.35
N LEU A 29 -8.96 -2.54 15.41
CA LEU A 29 -8.59 -2.86 14.04
C LEU A 29 -8.02 -1.61 13.38
N GLY A 30 -6.96 -1.78 12.58
CA GLY A 30 -6.39 -0.68 11.80
C GLY A 30 -7.23 -0.37 10.57
N PRO A 31 -6.93 0.74 9.86
CA PRO A 31 -7.63 1.10 8.64
C PRO A 31 -7.58 -0.01 7.59
N TYR A 32 -8.71 -0.23 6.91
CA TYR A 32 -8.83 -1.17 5.80
C TYR A 32 -8.68 -0.39 4.49
N ILE A 33 -7.53 -0.55 3.83
CA ILE A 33 -7.25 0.12 2.55
C ILE A 33 -7.89 -0.69 1.43
N ALA A 34 -8.89 -0.11 0.77
CA ALA A 34 -9.66 -0.74 -0.28
C ALA A 34 -9.90 0.27 -1.42
N ASP A 35 -10.17 -0.21 -2.62
CA ASP A 35 -10.77 0.65 -3.64
C ASP A 35 -12.26 0.84 -3.42
N TYR A 36 -12.91 1.45 -4.40
CA TYR A 36 -14.31 1.76 -4.28
C TYR A 36 -15.22 0.52 -4.33
N PRO A 37 -15.11 -0.42 -5.31
CA PRO A 37 -15.85 -1.67 -5.28
C PRO A 37 -15.67 -2.51 -4.00
N GLU A 38 -14.44 -2.68 -3.50
CA GLU A 38 -14.20 -3.41 -2.25
C GLU A 38 -14.74 -2.62 -1.04
N GLN A 39 -14.61 -1.29 -1.01
CA GLN A 39 -15.27 -0.45 0.00
C GLN A 39 -16.77 -0.66 0.01
N ALA A 40 -17.41 -0.71 -1.17
CA ALA A 40 -18.85 -0.89 -1.28
C ALA A 40 -19.29 -2.24 -0.73
N LEU A 41 -18.55 -3.30 -1.07
CA LEU A 41 -18.76 -4.64 -0.53
C LEU A 41 -18.59 -4.68 1.00
N LEU A 42 -17.50 -4.12 1.52
CA LEU A 42 -17.16 -4.17 2.94
C LEU A 42 -18.14 -3.37 3.80
N ALA A 43 -18.54 -2.19 3.33
CA ALA A 43 -19.52 -1.33 4.00
C ALA A 43 -20.97 -1.74 3.75
N CYS A 44 -21.21 -2.76 2.92
CA CYS A 44 -22.55 -3.22 2.53
C CYS A 44 -23.40 -2.08 1.96
N ILE A 45 -22.79 -1.28 1.07
CA ILE A 45 -23.48 -0.20 0.37
C ILE A 45 -23.70 -0.55 -1.11
N VAL A 46 -24.72 0.06 -1.70
CA VAL A 46 -25.01 0.00 -3.13
C VAL A 46 -23.94 0.76 -3.91
N GLN A 47 -23.58 0.26 -5.08
CA GLN A 47 -22.60 0.91 -5.94
C GLN A 47 -23.03 2.36 -6.29
N ASN A 48 -22.06 3.27 -6.34
CA ASN A 48 -22.19 4.72 -6.50
C ASN A 48 -22.63 5.50 -5.24
N TRP A 49 -22.86 4.84 -4.10
CA TRP A 49 -23.07 5.50 -2.80
C TRP A 49 -21.77 5.75 -2.03
N CYS A 50 -21.78 6.70 -1.09
CA CYS A 50 -20.61 7.00 -0.28
C CYS A 50 -20.51 6.04 0.93
N PRO A 51 -19.37 5.36 1.16
CA PRO A 51 -19.20 4.51 2.34
C PRO A 51 -18.92 5.31 3.63
N LYS A 52 -18.74 6.64 3.51
CA LYS A 52 -18.33 7.52 4.62
C LYS A 52 -19.39 8.50 5.07
N CYS A 53 -20.27 8.94 4.17
CA CYS A 53 -21.27 9.95 4.48
C CYS A 53 -22.65 9.56 3.98
N THR A 54 -23.66 10.17 4.61
CA THR A 54 -25.09 9.97 4.37
C THR A 54 -25.61 10.73 3.14
N ALA A 55 -24.71 11.13 2.25
CA ALA A 55 -25.07 11.84 1.03
C ALA A 55 -25.76 10.88 0.04
N PRO A 56 -26.84 11.33 -0.64
CA PRO A 56 -27.43 10.57 -1.73
C PRO A 56 -26.45 10.47 -2.90
N ALA A 57 -26.57 9.40 -3.69
CA ALA A 57 -25.63 9.09 -4.77
C ALA A 57 -25.52 10.21 -5.84
N ASP A 58 -26.60 10.96 -6.06
CA ASP A 58 -26.66 12.09 -7.00
C ASP A 58 -26.31 13.44 -6.37
N GLY A 59 -26.24 13.53 -5.03
CA GLY A 59 -26.07 14.77 -4.27
C GLY A 59 -24.78 14.82 -3.45
N LEU A 60 -23.71 14.13 -3.84
CA LEU A 60 -22.45 14.05 -3.08
C LEU A 60 -21.81 15.42 -2.76
N ASP A 61 -22.08 16.43 -3.59
CA ASP A 61 -21.57 17.80 -3.44
C ASP A 61 -22.59 18.75 -2.78
N GLU A 62 -23.79 18.27 -2.44
CA GLU A 62 -24.91 19.11 -2.02
C GLU A 62 -25.03 19.23 -0.50
N GLY A 63 -24.44 20.27 0.10
CA GLY A 63 -24.66 20.57 1.52
C GLY A 63 -23.77 19.79 2.48
N THR A 64 -24.19 19.70 3.74
CA THR A 64 -23.40 19.07 4.82
C THR A 64 -24.11 17.82 5.30
N TYR A 65 -23.61 16.67 4.89
CA TYR A 65 -24.12 15.37 5.29
C TYR A 65 -23.43 14.86 6.56
N GLY A 66 -24.16 14.05 7.33
CA GLY A 66 -23.59 13.30 8.45
C GLY A 66 -22.67 12.19 7.97
N GLN A 67 -21.87 11.65 8.89
CA GLN A 67 -21.06 10.47 8.64
C GLN A 67 -21.90 9.21 8.78
N CYS A 68 -21.64 8.21 7.94
CA CYS A 68 -22.18 6.87 8.17
C CYS A 68 -21.50 6.28 9.41
N SER A 69 -22.28 5.56 10.20
CA SER A 69 -21.80 4.82 11.36
C SER A 69 -22.57 3.53 11.49
N ARG A 70 -22.02 2.58 12.23
CA ARG A 70 -22.69 1.34 12.61
C ARG A 70 -24.05 1.63 13.24
N ASP A 71 -24.10 2.54 14.20
CA ASP A 71 -25.34 2.89 14.90
C ASP A 71 -26.40 3.45 13.93
N HIS A 72 -25.97 4.26 12.96
CA HIS A 72 -26.85 4.78 11.92
C HIS A 72 -27.42 3.65 11.05
N THR A 73 -26.55 2.74 10.58
CA THR A 73 -26.93 1.59 9.75
C THR A 73 -27.85 0.64 10.50
N GLU A 74 -27.59 0.34 11.78
CA GLU A 74 -28.44 -0.53 12.60
C GLU A 74 -29.86 0.04 12.75
N VAL A 75 -30.00 1.35 13.03
CA VAL A 75 -31.32 2.00 13.12
C VAL A 75 -32.08 1.94 11.79
N LEU A 76 -31.40 2.16 10.66
CA LEU A 76 -32.06 2.07 9.35
C LEU A 76 -32.56 0.66 9.06
N VAL A 77 -31.74 -0.35 9.34
CA VAL A 77 -32.09 -1.77 9.11
C VAL A 77 -33.25 -2.22 9.99
N GLU A 78 -33.38 -1.68 11.20
CA GLU A 78 -34.51 -1.98 12.10
C GLU A 78 -35.83 -1.32 11.65
N GLU A 79 -35.77 -0.13 11.04
CA GLU A 79 -36.95 0.69 10.75
C GLU A 79 -37.50 0.51 9.32
N PHE A 80 -36.67 0.11 8.34
CA PHE A 80 -37.04 0.10 6.92
C PHE A 80 -36.97 -1.27 6.26
N GLU A 81 -37.83 -1.48 5.26
CA GLU A 81 -37.77 -2.67 4.40
C GLU A 81 -36.57 -2.62 3.44
N LEU A 82 -36.07 -3.79 3.03
CA LEU A 82 -34.87 -3.92 2.18
C LEU A 82 -34.90 -3.08 0.90
N GLY A 83 -36.08 -2.92 0.27
CA GLY A 83 -36.22 -2.09 -0.93
C GLY A 83 -35.97 -0.60 -0.65
N VAL A 84 -36.50 -0.09 0.46
CA VAL A 84 -36.28 1.31 0.88
C VAL A 84 -34.82 1.53 1.25
N LEU A 85 -34.21 0.59 1.96
CA LEU A 85 -32.77 0.65 2.29
C LEU A 85 -31.91 0.73 1.03
N TRP A 86 -32.21 -0.08 0.02
CA TRP A 86 -31.48 -0.10 -1.23
C TRP A 86 -31.65 1.20 -2.03
N ASP A 87 -32.90 1.65 -2.22
CA ASP A 87 -33.22 2.75 -3.13
C ASP A 87 -32.97 4.13 -2.50
N GLU A 88 -33.32 4.33 -1.22
CA GLU A 88 -33.27 5.64 -0.55
C GLU A 88 -32.01 5.87 0.29
N TYR A 89 -31.37 4.80 0.76
CA TYR A 89 -30.21 4.88 1.66
C TYR A 89 -28.95 4.22 1.09
N GLY A 90 -29.04 3.54 -0.05
CA GLY A 90 -27.92 2.83 -0.65
C GLY A 90 -27.32 1.76 0.25
N LEU A 91 -28.14 1.09 1.06
CA LEU A 91 -27.71 0.06 2.01
C LEU A 91 -28.21 -1.33 1.60
N VAL A 92 -27.32 -2.31 1.73
CA VAL A 92 -27.61 -3.73 1.54
C VAL A 92 -27.94 -4.33 2.92
N GLY A 93 -29.20 -4.20 3.33
CA GLY A 93 -29.65 -4.47 4.71
C GLY A 93 -29.68 -5.94 5.13
N ASP A 94 -29.47 -6.89 4.21
CA ASP A 94 -29.43 -8.33 4.50
C ASP A 94 -28.00 -8.86 4.76
N ILE A 95 -27.00 -7.99 4.69
CA ILE A 95 -25.59 -8.33 4.95
C ILE A 95 -25.07 -7.53 6.14
N VAL A 96 -24.39 -8.22 7.05
CA VAL A 96 -23.74 -7.58 8.21
C VAL A 96 -22.24 -7.47 7.95
N PRO A 97 -21.65 -6.26 7.98
CA PRO A 97 -20.21 -6.08 7.89
C PRO A 97 -19.46 -6.92 8.92
N PHE A 98 -18.39 -7.60 8.52
CA PHE A 98 -17.65 -8.49 9.43
C PHE A 98 -17.05 -7.74 10.64
N THR A 99 -16.81 -6.44 10.52
CA THR A 99 -16.26 -5.63 11.60
C THR A 99 -17.27 -5.42 12.73
N ASN A 100 -18.58 -5.57 12.49
CA ASN A 100 -19.62 -5.47 13.53
C ASN A 100 -19.46 -6.55 14.62
N TYR A 101 -18.78 -7.65 14.31
CA TYR A 101 -18.43 -8.69 15.29
C TYR A 101 -17.31 -8.29 16.26
N PHE A 102 -16.67 -7.14 16.05
CA PHE A 102 -15.53 -6.65 16.83
C PHE A 102 -15.86 -5.30 17.50
N PRO A 103 -15.49 -5.11 18.77
CA PRO A 103 -15.58 -3.82 19.45
C PRO A 103 -14.70 -2.77 18.78
N HIS A 104 -15.11 -1.50 18.75
CA HIS A 104 -14.33 -0.39 18.20
C HIS A 104 -13.85 -0.61 16.75
N ALA A 105 -14.69 -1.26 15.95
CA ALA A 105 -14.40 -1.59 14.56
C ALA A 105 -15.58 -1.20 13.65
N ASP A 106 -15.91 0.09 13.63
CA ASP A 106 -16.90 0.59 12.68
C ASP A 106 -16.31 0.58 11.27
N ILE A 107 -16.93 -0.13 10.33
CA ILE A 107 -16.41 -0.21 8.96
C ILE A 107 -16.34 1.17 8.30
N HIS A 108 -17.32 2.04 8.59
CA HIS A 108 -17.38 3.38 8.03
C HIS A 108 -16.27 4.26 8.57
N GLU A 109 -15.70 3.98 9.74
CA GLU A 109 -14.49 4.66 10.23
C GLU A 109 -13.22 4.02 9.67
N LEU A 110 -13.17 2.68 9.61
CA LEU A 110 -11.98 1.92 9.25
C LEU A 110 -11.63 2.01 7.76
N LEU A 111 -12.60 2.18 6.87
CA LEU A 111 -12.30 2.22 5.43
C LEU A 111 -11.34 3.37 5.09
N SER A 112 -10.30 3.07 4.32
CA SER A 112 -9.36 4.06 3.80
C SER A 112 -9.28 3.93 2.28
N PRO A 113 -9.48 5.04 1.54
CA PRO A 113 -9.23 5.13 0.11
C PRO A 113 -7.88 4.56 -0.32
N ASP A 114 -7.89 3.64 -1.29
CA ASP A 114 -6.68 3.29 -2.03
C ASP A 114 -6.27 4.46 -2.95
N ILE A 115 -5.12 5.07 -2.63
CA ILE A 115 -4.61 6.25 -3.33
C ILE A 115 -4.36 5.97 -4.81
N LEU A 116 -3.87 4.77 -5.14
CA LEU A 116 -3.54 4.42 -6.52
C LEU A 116 -4.80 4.33 -7.38
N HIS A 117 -5.82 3.61 -6.91
CA HIS A 117 -7.05 3.38 -7.68
C HIS A 117 -7.97 4.59 -7.66
N GLN A 118 -8.13 5.27 -6.51
CA GLN A 118 -9.07 6.39 -6.43
C GLN A 118 -8.49 7.70 -6.95
N LEU A 119 -7.27 8.06 -6.55
CA LEU A 119 -6.69 9.38 -6.89
C LEU A 119 -5.91 9.34 -8.21
N ILE A 120 -4.99 8.39 -8.38
CA ILE A 120 -4.10 8.36 -9.55
C ILE A 120 -4.81 7.79 -10.79
N LYS A 121 -5.23 6.52 -10.73
CA LYS A 121 -5.96 5.89 -11.84
C LYS A 121 -7.31 6.57 -12.00
N GLY A 122 -7.99 6.80 -10.89
CA GLY A 122 -9.33 7.32 -10.96
C GLY A 122 -9.44 8.80 -11.32
N ALA A 123 -9.20 9.67 -10.34
CA ALA A 123 -9.38 11.11 -10.50
C ALA A 123 -8.46 11.71 -11.57
N PHE A 124 -7.18 11.33 -11.61
CA PHE A 124 -6.25 11.88 -12.59
C PHE A 124 -6.40 11.23 -13.97
N LYS A 125 -6.22 9.91 -14.09
CA LYS A 125 -6.15 9.26 -15.42
C LYS A 125 -7.52 9.09 -16.07
N ASP A 126 -8.46 8.40 -15.43
CA ASP A 126 -9.71 7.97 -16.07
C ASP A 126 -10.70 9.13 -16.27
N HIS A 127 -10.59 10.15 -15.43
CA HIS A 127 -11.37 11.38 -15.50
C HIS A 127 -10.60 12.48 -16.24
N LEU A 128 -9.64 13.12 -15.58
CA LEU A 128 -9.07 14.37 -16.09
C LEU A 128 -8.22 14.19 -17.36
N VAL A 129 -7.42 13.13 -17.44
CA VAL A 129 -6.61 12.88 -18.65
C VAL A 129 -7.50 12.51 -19.82
N LYS A 130 -8.59 11.76 -19.60
CA LYS A 130 -9.54 11.39 -20.64
C LYS A 130 -10.33 12.59 -21.18
N TRP A 131 -10.62 13.58 -20.33
CA TRP A 131 -11.41 14.76 -20.72
C TRP A 131 -10.63 15.79 -21.54
N ILE A 132 -9.30 15.72 -21.55
CA ILE A 132 -8.44 16.64 -22.30
C ILE A 132 -8.07 16.03 -23.65
N LEU A 133 -8.36 16.80 -24.71
CA LEU A 133 -8.34 16.45 -26.13
C LEU A 133 -7.09 15.68 -26.60
N ASP A 134 -7.26 14.92 -27.68
CA ASP A 134 -6.27 14.03 -28.27
C ASP A 134 -5.00 14.74 -28.79
N ASP A 135 -5.04 16.05 -29.05
CA ASP A 135 -3.89 16.78 -29.60
C ASP A 135 -2.78 17.10 -28.56
N ILE A 136 -3.03 16.82 -27.27
CA ILE A 136 -2.05 17.03 -26.21
C ILE A 136 -0.86 16.07 -26.30
N ASP A 137 -1.02 14.93 -26.96
CA ASP A 137 0.03 13.90 -27.06
C ASP A 137 1.29 14.45 -27.73
N HIS A 138 1.13 15.35 -28.72
CA HIS A 138 2.27 16.03 -29.32
C HIS A 138 3.00 16.93 -28.32
N ARG A 139 2.27 17.64 -27.45
CA ARG A 139 2.86 18.52 -26.43
C ARG A 139 3.56 17.72 -25.33
N ILE A 140 3.01 16.57 -24.96
CA ILE A 140 3.63 15.64 -24.02
C ILE A 140 4.95 15.09 -24.59
N ALA A 141 4.96 14.73 -25.88
CA ALA A 141 6.16 14.25 -26.57
C ALA A 141 7.29 15.29 -26.66
N LEU A 142 6.96 16.57 -26.62
CA LEU A 142 7.92 17.69 -26.61
C LEU A 142 8.55 17.95 -25.24
N ALA A 143 8.18 17.21 -24.19
CA ALA A 143 8.79 17.38 -22.87
C ALA A 143 10.34 17.23 -22.94
N PRO A 144 11.10 18.19 -22.41
CA PRO A 144 12.56 18.17 -22.50
C PRO A 144 13.14 17.00 -21.70
N VAL A 145 14.29 16.49 -22.16
CA VAL A 145 14.98 15.41 -21.46
C VAL A 145 15.56 15.95 -20.16
N PHE A 146 15.17 15.35 -19.05
CA PHE A 146 15.68 15.69 -17.71
C PHE A 146 15.87 14.42 -16.87
N ALA A 147 16.88 14.42 -16.01
CA ALA A 147 17.16 13.27 -15.15
C ALA A 147 15.98 13.01 -14.18
N GLY A 148 15.46 11.78 -14.16
CA GLY A 148 14.31 11.40 -13.33
C GLY A 148 12.93 11.79 -13.90
N LEU A 149 12.90 12.35 -15.13
CA LEU A 149 11.68 12.57 -15.89
C LEU A 149 11.57 11.51 -16.99
N ARG A 150 10.44 10.79 -17.03
CA ARG A 150 10.19 9.81 -18.08
C ARG A 150 9.81 10.51 -19.38
N ARG A 151 10.24 9.94 -20.51
CA ARG A 151 9.84 10.39 -21.85
C ARG A 151 8.58 9.68 -22.32
N PHE A 152 7.78 10.42 -23.07
CA PHE A 152 6.52 9.99 -23.66
C PHE A 152 6.51 10.32 -25.16
N PRO A 153 7.36 9.68 -25.98
CA PRO A 153 7.55 10.05 -27.39
C PRO A 153 6.27 9.90 -28.22
N GLU A 154 5.39 8.97 -27.86
CA GLU A 154 4.08 8.75 -28.48
C GLU A 154 2.93 9.32 -27.63
N GLY A 155 3.24 10.23 -26.68
CA GLY A 155 2.26 10.78 -25.76
C GLY A 155 1.66 9.73 -24.82
N ARG A 156 0.33 9.68 -24.77
CA ARG A 156 -0.47 8.79 -23.90
C ARG A 156 -0.83 7.43 -24.54
N GLY A 157 -0.35 7.12 -25.74
CA GLY A 157 -0.74 5.96 -26.55
C GLY A 157 -0.33 4.56 -26.03
N PHE A 158 -0.33 4.31 -24.72
CA PHE A 158 0.01 3.00 -24.17
C PHE A 158 -1.19 2.05 -24.23
N LYS A 159 -0.97 0.84 -24.76
CA LYS A 159 -1.96 -0.26 -24.72
C LYS A 159 -2.31 -0.68 -23.30
N GLN A 160 -1.35 -0.62 -22.38
CA GLN A 160 -1.53 -0.93 -20.95
C GLN A 160 -0.80 0.12 -20.12
N TRP A 161 -1.50 0.72 -19.15
CA TRP A 161 -0.95 1.73 -18.25
C TRP A 161 -0.58 1.10 -16.91
N THR A 162 0.65 1.31 -16.45
CA THR A 162 1.08 1.00 -15.08
C THR A 162 0.91 2.21 -14.16
N GLY A 163 0.89 1.97 -12.85
CA GLY A 163 0.87 3.07 -11.86
C GLY A 163 2.07 4.01 -11.98
N ASP A 164 3.24 3.49 -12.38
CA ASP A 164 4.44 4.31 -12.59
C ASP A 164 4.34 5.16 -13.86
N ASP A 165 3.66 4.67 -14.90
CA ASP A 165 3.36 5.47 -16.10
C ASP A 165 2.48 6.67 -15.74
N SER A 166 1.42 6.45 -14.96
CA SER A 166 0.52 7.53 -14.52
C SER A 166 1.26 8.56 -13.65
N LYS A 167 2.06 8.12 -12.68
CA LYS A 167 2.88 9.01 -11.83
C LYS A 167 3.88 9.82 -12.64
N ALA A 168 4.50 9.21 -13.65
CA ALA A 168 5.43 9.91 -14.52
C ALA A 168 4.72 10.93 -15.41
N LEU A 169 3.53 10.60 -15.92
CA LEU A 169 2.71 11.51 -16.72
C LEU A 169 2.30 12.74 -15.92
N MET A 170 1.90 12.58 -14.65
CA MET A 170 1.55 13.70 -13.76
C MET A 170 2.62 14.80 -13.70
N LYS A 171 3.91 14.43 -13.81
CA LYS A 171 5.03 15.38 -13.77
C LYS A 171 5.13 16.27 -15.01
N VAL A 172 4.68 15.80 -16.17
CA VAL A 172 4.75 16.53 -17.44
C VAL A 172 3.42 17.15 -17.88
N TYR A 173 2.34 16.80 -17.19
CA TYR A 173 0.98 17.12 -17.64
C TYR A 173 0.64 18.61 -17.57
N ILE A 174 0.95 19.30 -16.46
CA ILE A 174 0.66 20.73 -16.28
C ILE A 174 1.35 21.60 -17.34
N PRO A 175 2.64 21.43 -17.65
CA PRO A 175 3.28 22.12 -18.76
C PRO A 175 2.61 21.85 -20.12
N ALA A 176 2.16 20.62 -20.37
CA ALA A 176 1.55 20.24 -21.65
C ALA A 176 0.20 20.94 -21.89
N ILE A 177 -0.64 21.06 -20.87
CA ILE A 177 -1.97 21.71 -20.97
C ILE A 177 -1.90 23.24 -20.98
N LYS A 178 -0.79 23.83 -20.51
CA LYS A 178 -0.69 25.29 -20.34
C LYS A 178 -0.83 26.01 -21.68
N GLY A 179 -1.77 26.97 -21.74
CA GLY A 179 -2.08 27.72 -22.96
C GLY A 179 -2.77 26.89 -24.05
N HIS A 180 -3.17 25.66 -23.75
CA HIS A 180 -4.03 24.84 -24.60
C HIS A 180 -5.48 24.82 -24.09
N VAL A 181 -5.64 24.67 -22.77
CA VAL A 181 -6.94 24.70 -22.09
C VAL A 181 -7.13 26.03 -21.33
N PRO A 182 -8.38 26.40 -20.96
CA PRO A 182 -8.65 27.53 -20.06
C PRO A 182 -7.77 27.50 -18.81
N THR A 183 -7.40 28.68 -18.32
CA THR A 183 -6.46 28.81 -17.19
C THR A 183 -7.01 28.15 -15.93
N GLU A 184 -8.32 28.23 -15.73
CA GLU A 184 -9.07 27.63 -14.64
C GLU A 184 -8.95 26.09 -14.66
N MET A 185 -8.95 25.44 -15.84
CA MET A 185 -8.71 23.99 -15.93
C MET A 185 -7.30 23.62 -15.48
N VAL A 186 -6.31 24.43 -15.85
CA VAL A 186 -4.93 24.25 -15.39
C VAL A 186 -4.84 24.40 -13.87
N GLN A 187 -5.56 25.38 -13.30
CA GLN A 187 -5.60 25.60 -11.86
C GLN A 187 -6.29 24.46 -11.11
N ALA A 188 -7.39 23.92 -11.64
CA ALA A 188 -8.06 22.75 -11.09
C ALA A 188 -7.15 21.52 -11.10
N LEU A 189 -6.51 21.23 -12.25
CA LEU A 189 -5.55 20.13 -12.37
C LEU A 189 -4.36 20.29 -11.42
N ARG A 190 -3.84 21.50 -11.30
CA ARG A 190 -2.76 21.79 -10.35
C ARG A 190 -3.21 21.53 -8.91
N ALA A 191 -4.40 21.99 -8.53
CA ALA A 191 -4.94 21.79 -7.19
C ALA A 191 -5.14 20.30 -6.87
N LEU A 192 -5.63 19.50 -7.81
CA LEU A 192 -5.70 18.05 -7.63
C LEU A 192 -4.31 17.44 -7.48
N LEU A 193 -3.36 17.77 -8.35
CA LEU A 193 -2.01 17.22 -8.25
C LEU A 193 -1.35 17.60 -6.92
N ASP A 194 -1.51 18.83 -6.44
CA ASP A 194 -1.04 19.24 -5.12
C ASP A 194 -1.60 18.31 -4.03
N PHE A 195 -2.92 18.03 -4.06
CA PHE A 195 -3.57 17.11 -3.13
C PHE A 195 -2.96 15.70 -3.20
N ILE A 196 -2.81 15.13 -4.41
CA ILE A 196 -2.26 13.78 -4.61
C ILE A 196 -0.82 13.70 -4.10
N TYR A 197 0.02 14.70 -4.40
CA TYR A 197 1.40 14.73 -3.93
C TYR A 197 1.51 14.87 -2.40
N ILE A 198 0.57 15.56 -1.75
CA ILE A 198 0.55 15.63 -0.27
C ILE A 198 0.08 14.30 0.31
N ALA A 199 -0.97 13.68 -0.24
CA ALA A 199 -1.47 12.38 0.20
C ALA A 199 -0.42 11.26 0.10
N HIS A 200 0.53 11.39 -0.83
CA HIS A 200 1.65 10.45 -1.03
C HIS A 200 2.83 10.63 -0.06
N ARG A 201 2.81 11.63 0.84
CA ARG A 201 3.95 11.84 1.76
C ARG A 201 3.98 10.72 2.80
N ASN A 202 5.18 10.20 3.07
CA ASN A 202 5.40 9.20 4.13
C ASN A 202 5.03 9.71 5.53
N ILE A 203 5.03 11.04 5.72
CA ILE A 203 4.68 11.68 6.98
C ILE A 203 3.67 12.79 6.70
N ILE A 204 2.48 12.63 7.29
CA ILE A 204 1.41 13.64 7.26
C ILE A 204 1.42 14.36 8.60
N SER A 205 1.74 15.66 8.57
CA SER A 205 1.67 16.57 9.72
C SER A 205 0.40 17.42 9.65
N SER A 206 0.10 18.17 10.71
CA SER A 206 -1.01 19.14 10.71
C SER A 206 -0.91 20.12 9.54
N ASN A 207 0.30 20.61 9.22
CA ASN A 207 0.51 21.49 8.07
C ASN A 207 0.25 20.79 6.73
N SER A 208 0.51 19.46 6.63
CA SER A 208 0.13 18.69 5.44
C SER A 208 -1.39 18.60 5.31
N LEU A 209 -2.12 18.40 6.41
CA LEU A 209 -3.59 18.37 6.41
C LEU A 209 -4.17 19.73 5.99
N ASP A 210 -3.68 20.83 6.56
CA ASP A 210 -4.11 22.19 6.17
C ASP A 210 -3.87 22.46 4.67
N ALA A 211 -2.74 21.97 4.14
CA ALA A 211 -2.42 22.09 2.72
C ALA A 211 -3.30 21.19 1.84
N MET A 212 -3.72 20.01 2.32
CA MET A 212 -4.70 19.16 1.63
C MET A 212 -6.07 19.84 1.58
N ASP A 213 -6.52 20.42 2.68
CA ASP A 213 -7.78 21.17 2.72
C ASP A 213 -7.77 22.38 1.79
N ASP A 214 -6.67 23.13 1.74
CA ASP A 214 -6.50 24.23 0.78
C ASP A 214 -6.53 23.72 -0.67
N ALA A 215 -5.80 22.64 -0.97
CA ALA A 215 -5.78 22.04 -2.30
C ALA A 215 -7.18 21.57 -2.73
N LEU A 216 -7.92 20.93 -1.83
CA LEU A 216 -9.29 20.49 -2.08
C LEU A 216 -10.22 21.68 -2.34
N LYS A 217 -10.18 22.74 -1.50
CA LYS A 217 -10.96 23.98 -1.70
C LYS A 217 -10.66 24.63 -3.05
N ARG A 218 -9.38 24.72 -3.43
CA ARG A 218 -8.98 25.23 -4.76
C ARG A 218 -9.52 24.36 -5.88
N PHE A 219 -9.47 23.04 -5.74
CA PHE A 219 -10.02 22.12 -6.73
C PHE A 219 -11.53 22.33 -6.92
N HIS A 220 -12.32 22.35 -5.83
CA HIS A 220 -13.76 22.60 -5.91
C HIS A 220 -14.10 23.95 -6.56
N ARG A 221 -13.32 25.00 -6.27
CA ARG A 221 -13.49 26.32 -6.88
C ARG A 221 -13.25 26.32 -8.38
N TYR A 222 -12.19 25.66 -8.85
CA TYR A 222 -11.79 25.75 -10.25
C TYR A 222 -12.43 24.67 -11.13
N ARG A 223 -12.91 23.54 -10.57
CA ARG A 223 -13.48 22.43 -11.35
C ARG A 223 -14.77 22.80 -12.09
N GLU A 224 -15.48 23.85 -11.68
CA GLU A 224 -16.71 24.34 -12.34
C GLU A 224 -16.49 24.61 -13.85
N ILE A 225 -15.27 25.00 -14.23
CA ILE A 225 -14.94 25.25 -15.64
C ILE A 225 -15.17 24.01 -16.51
N PHE A 226 -14.99 22.81 -15.97
CA PHE A 226 -15.17 21.58 -16.74
C PHE A 226 -16.65 21.31 -17.05
N GLN A 227 -17.57 21.71 -16.15
CA GLN A 227 -19.01 21.64 -16.40
C GLN A 227 -19.42 22.67 -17.45
N THR A 228 -18.99 23.93 -17.29
CA THR A 228 -19.32 25.01 -18.23
C THR A 228 -18.76 24.79 -19.64
N SER A 229 -17.64 24.07 -19.75
CA SER A 229 -17.03 23.71 -21.04
C SER A 229 -17.66 22.48 -21.69
N GLY A 230 -18.65 21.85 -21.04
CA GLY A 230 -19.32 20.64 -21.52
C GLY A 230 -18.43 19.40 -21.55
N LEU A 231 -17.29 19.42 -20.86
CA LEU A 231 -16.33 18.30 -20.81
C LEU A 231 -16.73 17.23 -19.78
N ILE A 232 -17.67 17.53 -18.86
CA ILE A 232 -18.08 16.64 -17.77
C ILE A 232 -19.60 16.62 -17.60
N GLN A 233 -20.14 15.42 -17.37
CA GLN A 233 -21.53 15.20 -16.93
C GLN A 233 -21.66 14.84 -15.42
N ALA A 234 -20.61 14.27 -14.78
CA ALA A 234 -20.59 14.00 -13.33
C ALA A 234 -19.16 13.92 -12.77
N PHE A 235 -18.95 14.37 -11.52
CA PHE A 235 -17.72 14.14 -10.75
C PHE A 235 -17.95 13.00 -9.76
N GLY A 236 -17.18 11.91 -9.86
CA GLY A 236 -17.22 10.80 -8.89
C GLY A 236 -15.94 9.97 -8.97
N ALA A 237 -15.48 9.38 -7.88
CA ALA A 237 -14.36 8.43 -7.94
C ALA A 237 -14.78 7.26 -8.86
N PRO A 238 -13.96 6.83 -9.82
CA PRO A 238 -14.38 5.78 -10.73
C PRO A 238 -14.47 4.43 -10.03
N ASN A 239 -15.38 3.61 -10.56
CA ASN A 239 -15.74 2.25 -10.13
C ASN A 239 -14.63 1.22 -10.40
N GLY A 240 -13.36 1.64 -10.36
CA GLY A 240 -12.22 0.78 -10.66
C GLY A 240 -12.03 -0.26 -9.58
N LEU A 241 -12.03 -1.53 -10.00
CA LEU A 241 -11.68 -2.70 -9.19
C LEU A 241 -10.19 -2.68 -8.80
N CYS A 242 -9.88 -3.27 -7.66
CA CYS A 242 -8.58 -3.20 -7.02
C CYS A 242 -8.17 -4.56 -6.55
N LEU A 243 -6.92 -4.82 -6.87
CA LEU A 243 -6.17 -5.87 -6.28
C LEU A 243 -5.11 -5.29 -5.35
N SER A 244 -5.07 -4.01 -4.94
CA SER A 244 -3.87 -3.38 -4.32
C SER A 244 -3.30 -4.11 -3.10
N ILE A 245 -4.12 -4.64 -2.19
CA ILE A 245 -3.65 -5.51 -1.09
C ILE A 245 -3.11 -6.82 -1.67
N THR A 246 -3.90 -7.49 -2.52
CA THR A 246 -3.46 -8.69 -3.24
C THR A 246 -2.29 -8.42 -4.20
N GLU A 247 -2.07 -7.20 -4.66
CA GLU A 247 -1.10 -6.76 -5.66
C GLU A 247 0.19 -6.40 -4.95
N SER A 248 0.13 -5.77 -3.78
CA SER A 248 1.27 -5.61 -2.87
C SER A 248 1.77 -6.98 -2.39
N LYS A 249 0.86 -7.87 -1.99
CA LYS A 249 1.21 -9.27 -1.67
C LYS A 249 1.69 -10.03 -2.89
N HIS A 250 1.09 -9.85 -4.06
CA HIS A 250 1.54 -10.44 -5.32
C HIS A 250 2.85 -9.84 -5.82
N ILE A 251 3.18 -8.59 -5.48
CA ILE A 251 4.51 -8.01 -5.73
C ILE A 251 5.54 -8.81 -4.94
N LYS A 252 5.37 -8.92 -3.61
CA LYS A 252 6.32 -9.61 -2.74
C LYS A 252 6.37 -11.13 -2.98
N ALA A 253 5.22 -11.76 -3.23
CA ALA A 253 5.11 -13.21 -3.38
C ALA A 253 5.31 -13.71 -4.82
N VAL A 254 5.13 -12.85 -5.84
CA VAL A 254 5.15 -13.26 -7.25
C VAL A 254 6.10 -12.37 -8.08
N LYS A 255 5.84 -11.06 -8.20
CA LYS A 255 6.61 -10.19 -9.13
C LYS A 255 8.09 -10.09 -8.74
N GLU A 256 8.42 -9.96 -7.45
CA GLU A 256 9.79 -9.90 -6.95
C GLU A 256 10.53 -11.24 -7.09
N PRO A 257 9.99 -12.38 -6.62
CA PRO A 257 10.58 -13.70 -6.87
C PRO A 257 10.73 -14.00 -8.37
N TRP A 258 9.76 -13.63 -9.19
CA TRP A 258 9.84 -13.78 -10.65
C TRP A 258 11.02 -12.99 -11.23
N ARG A 259 11.19 -11.72 -10.83
CA ARG A 259 12.34 -10.89 -11.25
C ARG A 259 13.68 -11.47 -10.80
N ARG A 260 13.73 -12.16 -9.67
CA ARG A 260 14.92 -12.84 -9.13
C ARG A 260 15.19 -14.21 -9.75
N SER A 261 14.19 -14.82 -10.39
CA SER A 261 14.31 -16.14 -11.02
C SER A 261 15.10 -16.08 -12.33
N SER A 262 15.63 -17.22 -12.76
CA SER A 262 16.24 -17.35 -14.09
C SER A 262 15.23 -17.37 -15.24
N ARG A 263 13.92 -17.25 -14.95
CA ARG A 263 12.78 -17.40 -15.88
C ARG A 263 12.63 -18.78 -16.53
N PHE A 264 13.53 -19.72 -16.25
CA PHE A 264 13.43 -21.13 -16.68
C PHE A 264 12.94 -21.97 -15.50
N GLU A 265 11.80 -22.66 -15.64
CA GLU A 265 11.13 -23.38 -14.54
C GLU A 265 10.98 -22.53 -13.26
N ALA A 266 10.56 -21.28 -13.46
CA ALA A 266 10.63 -20.24 -12.43
C ALA A 266 9.74 -20.50 -11.21
N LEU A 267 8.65 -21.27 -11.33
CA LEU A 267 7.70 -21.50 -10.24
C LEU A 267 8.39 -22.12 -9.01
N SER A 268 9.18 -23.17 -9.22
CA SER A 268 9.94 -23.83 -8.14
C SER A 268 10.94 -22.87 -7.49
N GLN A 269 11.59 -22.02 -8.28
CA GLN A 269 12.54 -21.02 -7.78
C GLN A 269 11.83 -19.93 -6.97
N MET A 270 10.65 -19.50 -7.42
CA MET A 270 9.84 -18.49 -6.74
C MET A 270 9.34 -19.01 -5.38
N LEU A 271 8.84 -20.25 -5.34
CA LEU A 271 8.40 -20.90 -4.10
C LEU A 271 9.56 -21.06 -3.10
N LEU A 272 10.73 -21.50 -3.57
CA LEU A 272 11.93 -21.58 -2.73
C LEU A 272 12.36 -20.19 -2.22
N THR A 273 12.29 -19.16 -3.06
CA THR A 273 12.61 -17.78 -2.68
C THR A 273 11.69 -17.30 -1.57
N ASN A 274 10.37 -17.48 -1.73
CA ASN A 274 9.39 -17.10 -0.70
C ASN A 274 9.64 -17.85 0.61
N GLN A 275 9.86 -19.17 0.55
CA GLN A 275 10.14 -19.98 1.74
C GLN A 275 11.41 -19.54 2.47
N CYS A 276 12.46 -19.17 1.74
CA CYS A 276 13.69 -18.64 2.32
C CYS A 276 13.47 -17.28 3.00
N LEU A 277 12.71 -16.38 2.36
CA LEU A 277 12.38 -15.07 2.93
C LEU A 277 11.57 -15.20 4.21
N ASP A 278 10.58 -16.09 4.24
CA ASP A 278 9.77 -16.36 5.44
C ASP A 278 10.62 -16.91 6.59
N LYS A 279 11.51 -17.86 6.29
CA LYS A 279 12.45 -18.41 7.28
C LYS A 279 13.41 -17.36 7.82
N LEU A 280 13.96 -16.51 6.95
CA LEU A 280 14.84 -15.41 7.37
C LEU A 280 14.10 -14.40 8.25
N ALA A 281 12.87 -14.05 7.90
CA ALA A 281 12.03 -13.16 8.70
C ALA A 281 11.79 -13.74 10.10
N ALA A 282 11.42 -15.03 10.20
CA ALA A 282 11.24 -15.71 11.48
C ALA A 282 12.54 -15.78 12.30
N SER A 283 13.67 -16.11 11.68
CA SER A 283 14.97 -16.13 12.35
C SER A 283 15.43 -14.74 12.82
N CYS A 284 15.12 -13.67 12.08
CA CYS A 284 15.44 -12.31 12.51
C CYS A 284 14.71 -11.91 13.80
N VAL A 285 13.44 -12.32 13.94
CA VAL A 285 12.67 -12.09 15.19
C VAL A 285 13.33 -12.86 16.34
N ASP A 286 13.59 -14.15 16.15
CA ASP A 286 14.20 -15.01 17.17
C ASP A 286 15.58 -14.48 17.61
N PHE A 287 16.45 -14.12 16.66
CA PHE A 287 17.79 -13.61 16.98
C PHE A 287 17.77 -12.21 17.61
N THR A 288 16.78 -11.37 17.26
CA THR A 288 16.57 -10.08 17.94
C THR A 288 16.19 -10.28 19.40
N ASP A 289 15.27 -11.20 19.68
CA ASP A 289 14.81 -11.51 21.04
C ASP A 289 15.92 -12.08 21.92
N HIS A 290 16.82 -12.87 21.34
CA HIS A 290 18.03 -13.37 22.01
C HIS A 290 19.17 -12.34 22.10
N GLY A 291 18.97 -11.12 21.59
CA GLY A 291 19.97 -10.05 21.59
C GLY A 291 21.16 -10.31 20.66
N MET A 292 21.06 -11.28 19.75
CA MET A 292 22.12 -11.71 18.84
C MET A 292 22.33 -10.74 17.67
N LEU A 293 21.36 -9.87 17.40
CA LEU A 293 21.43 -8.82 16.36
C LEU A 293 21.73 -7.42 16.95
N ARG A 294 22.28 -7.35 18.17
CA ARG A 294 22.67 -6.06 18.79
C ARG A 294 24.05 -5.60 18.34
N GLY A 295 24.09 -4.43 17.68
CA GLY A 295 25.31 -3.81 17.18
C GLY A 295 25.73 -4.32 15.81
N THR A 296 26.83 -3.79 15.29
CA THR A 296 27.41 -4.21 14.01
C THR A 296 28.58 -5.17 14.22
N CYS A 297 28.96 -5.93 13.19
CA CYS A 297 30.20 -6.71 13.22
C CYS A 297 31.42 -5.83 13.57
N LEU A 298 31.40 -4.55 13.14
CA LEU A 298 32.44 -3.59 13.46
C LEU A 298 32.46 -3.23 14.94
N SER A 299 31.30 -2.96 15.57
CA SER A 299 31.25 -2.67 17.01
C SER A 299 31.70 -3.87 17.85
N TYR A 300 31.39 -5.10 17.43
CA TYR A 300 31.87 -6.31 18.09
C TYR A 300 33.40 -6.43 18.03
N VAL A 301 34.00 -6.20 16.85
CA VAL A 301 35.46 -6.25 16.66
C VAL A 301 36.17 -5.15 17.46
N LEU A 302 35.65 -3.92 17.44
CA LEU A 302 36.24 -2.80 18.19
C LEU A 302 36.17 -3.00 19.71
N ASN A 303 35.09 -3.63 20.21
CA ASN A 303 34.98 -4.02 21.62
C ASN A 303 36.00 -5.12 21.97
N LYS A 304 36.14 -6.13 21.12
CA LYS A 304 37.16 -7.20 21.30
C LYS A 304 38.60 -6.70 21.26
N LEU A 305 38.87 -5.63 20.51
CA LEU A 305 40.19 -5.00 20.44
C LEU A 305 40.45 -4.01 21.60
N GLY A 306 39.51 -3.82 22.52
CA GLY A 306 39.65 -2.93 23.68
C GLY A 306 39.68 -1.45 23.32
N ILE A 307 39.23 -1.09 22.11
CA ILE A 307 39.24 0.30 21.61
C ILE A 307 38.02 1.07 22.13
N LEU A 308 36.93 0.36 22.46
CA LEU A 308 35.71 0.90 23.06
C LEU A 308 35.53 0.34 24.48
N ASN A 309 35.61 1.20 25.50
CA ASN A 309 35.37 0.87 26.92
C ASN A 309 33.99 1.39 27.40
N THR A 310 32.96 1.27 26.57
CA THR A 310 31.59 1.53 27.00
C THR A 310 30.83 0.21 27.18
N PRO A 311 30.09 0.02 28.30
CA PRO A 311 29.10 -1.04 28.40
C PRO A 311 28.13 -0.89 27.24
N LEU A 312 27.67 -2.00 26.67
CA LEU A 312 26.66 -2.02 25.60
C LEU A 312 25.28 -1.62 26.16
N GLU A 313 25.15 -0.42 26.73
CA GLU A 313 23.88 0.13 27.20
C GLU A 313 23.30 1.08 26.15
N ALA A 314 22.17 0.63 25.62
CA ALA A 314 21.01 1.41 25.17
C ALA A 314 21.26 2.60 24.22
N HIS A 315 21.45 2.30 22.95
CA HIS A 315 20.73 3.02 21.89
C HIS A 315 19.88 2.03 21.11
N ILE A 316 18.63 1.87 21.55
CA ILE A 316 17.58 1.32 20.70
C ILE A 316 17.14 2.49 19.80
N GLU A 317 17.87 2.74 18.72
CA GLU A 317 17.17 3.17 17.52
C GLU A 317 16.42 1.94 17.04
N ARG A 318 15.08 2.00 17.09
CA ARG A 318 14.22 1.02 16.43
C ARG A 318 14.34 1.29 14.93
N ASP A 319 15.48 0.94 14.35
CA ASP A 319 15.53 0.57 12.94
C ASP A 319 14.99 -0.86 12.88
N ILE A 320 13.67 -0.97 13.03
CA ILE A 320 12.95 -2.04 12.35
C ILE A 320 13.35 -1.83 10.89
N PRO A 321 14.02 -2.78 10.22
CA PRO A 321 14.20 -2.68 8.80
C PRO A 321 12.80 -2.51 8.24
N ASP A 322 12.52 -1.33 7.69
CA ASP A 322 11.31 -1.13 6.94
C ASP A 322 11.29 -2.31 5.97
N GLN A 323 10.23 -3.13 5.99
CA GLN A 323 10.17 -4.31 5.11
C GLN A 323 10.09 -3.93 3.62
N ASP A 324 10.32 -2.65 3.33
CA ASP A 324 10.25 -1.94 2.06
C ASP A 324 11.55 -1.19 1.70
N GLU A 325 12.64 -1.24 2.49
CA GLU A 325 13.95 -0.70 2.06
C GLU A 325 14.79 -1.77 1.31
N PRO A 326 15.11 -1.56 0.03
CA PRO A 326 15.81 -2.54 -0.78
C PRO A 326 17.31 -2.55 -0.44
N PHE A 327 17.78 -3.68 0.10
CA PHE A 327 19.21 -3.96 0.18
C PHE A 327 19.86 -3.92 -1.21
N GLY A 328 20.69 -2.89 -1.43
CA GLY A 328 21.76 -2.89 -2.43
C GLY A 328 21.42 -2.25 -3.78
N ARG A 329 21.97 -1.05 -4.00
CA ARG A 329 22.26 -0.54 -5.35
C ARG A 329 23.12 -1.56 -6.10
N TYR A 330 22.59 -2.15 -7.17
CA TYR A 330 23.40 -2.74 -8.22
C TYR A 330 23.11 -2.03 -9.54
N HIS A 331 24.20 -1.73 -10.23
CA HIS A 331 24.28 -0.96 -11.45
C HIS A 331 23.34 -1.48 -12.54
N HIS A 332 22.64 -0.56 -13.21
CA HIS A 332 21.99 -0.78 -14.49
C HIS A 332 22.98 -1.37 -15.49
N ALA A 333 22.73 -2.61 -15.91
CA ALA A 333 23.10 -3.07 -17.24
C ALA A 333 21.81 -3.13 -18.05
N THR A 334 21.73 -2.27 -19.05
CA THR A 334 20.77 -2.29 -20.15
C THR A 334 20.71 -3.69 -20.75
N ASN A 335 19.51 -4.24 -20.94
CA ASN A 335 19.22 -5.16 -22.03
C ASN A 335 17.71 -5.21 -22.24
N ASP A 336 17.32 -4.72 -23.42
CA ASP A 336 16.01 -4.87 -24.02
C ASP A 336 15.72 -6.36 -24.24
N ALA A 337 14.51 -6.79 -23.88
CA ALA A 337 13.92 -8.02 -24.42
C ALA A 337 12.40 -7.96 -24.24
N GLU A 338 11.72 -7.84 -25.38
CA GLU A 338 10.29 -7.92 -25.59
C GLU A 338 9.70 -9.20 -24.99
N GLY A 339 8.48 -9.09 -24.44
CA GLY A 339 7.72 -10.22 -23.92
C GLY A 339 6.24 -9.86 -23.87
N HIS A 340 5.54 -10.21 -24.95
CA HIS A 340 4.08 -10.16 -25.09
C HIS A 340 3.40 -11.06 -24.06
N ALA A 341 2.34 -10.56 -23.43
CA ALA A 341 1.27 -11.38 -22.86
C ALA A 341 -0.05 -10.65 -23.19
N ASP A 342 -0.81 -11.25 -24.11
CA ASP A 342 -2.16 -10.83 -24.47
C ASP A 342 -3.13 -11.25 -23.35
N GLU A 343 -4.01 -10.33 -22.94
CA GLU A 343 -5.17 -10.65 -22.11
C GLU A 343 -6.36 -10.88 -23.07
N ASP A 344 -6.83 -12.12 -23.15
CA ASP A 344 -8.02 -12.49 -23.93
C ASP A 344 -9.24 -12.54 -23.00
N GLU A 345 -10.31 -11.85 -23.41
CA GLU A 345 -11.56 -11.72 -22.67
C GLU A 345 -12.45 -12.96 -22.86
N GLY A 346 -12.80 -13.61 -21.75
CA GLY A 346 -14.10 -14.24 -21.47
C GLY A 346 -14.67 -15.29 -22.42
N ASN A 347 -14.78 -16.54 -21.94
CA ASN A 347 -16.01 -17.31 -22.14
C ASN A 347 -16.27 -18.28 -20.98
N THR A 348 -17.41 -18.08 -20.31
CA THR A 348 -18.02 -18.94 -19.29
C THR A 348 -18.58 -20.22 -19.92
N ASN A 349 -18.25 -21.39 -19.34
CA ASN A 349 -19.12 -22.57 -19.13
C ASN A 349 -18.28 -23.86 -19.03
N ALA A 350 -18.11 -24.43 -17.82
CA ALA A 350 -18.25 -25.87 -17.49
C ALA A 350 -17.68 -26.22 -16.10
N GLU A 351 -18.60 -26.51 -15.18
CA GLU A 351 -18.64 -27.42 -14.01
C GLU A 351 -17.48 -27.56 -12.97
N PRO A 352 -17.83 -27.79 -11.68
CA PRO A 352 -16.89 -27.73 -10.56
C PRO A 352 -16.20 -29.07 -10.33
N ASP A 353 -14.87 -29.10 -10.40
CA ASP A 353 -14.11 -30.27 -9.97
C ASP A 353 -13.93 -30.24 -8.45
N THR A 354 -14.81 -30.96 -7.76
CA THR A 354 -14.74 -31.21 -6.32
C THR A 354 -13.57 -32.15 -6.01
N ASN A 355 -12.40 -31.59 -5.69
CA ASN A 355 -11.34 -32.33 -5.01
C ASN A 355 -10.58 -31.40 -4.06
N ALA A 356 -11.09 -31.31 -2.83
CA ALA A 356 -10.36 -30.73 -1.72
C ALA A 356 -9.13 -31.60 -1.44
N ILE A 357 -7.94 -31.05 -1.70
CA ILE A 357 -6.69 -31.63 -1.21
C ILE A 357 -6.39 -30.92 0.10
N ASP A 358 -6.62 -31.62 1.22
CA ASP A 358 -6.19 -31.18 2.55
C ASP A 358 -4.66 -31.03 2.56
N GLY A 359 -4.19 -29.79 2.68
CA GLY A 359 -2.78 -29.49 2.91
C GLY A 359 -2.39 -29.87 4.34
N PRO A 360 -1.18 -30.42 4.58
CA PRO A 360 -0.79 -30.87 5.90
C PRO A 360 -0.69 -29.70 6.88
N THR A 361 -1.43 -29.81 7.98
CA THR A 361 -1.22 -29.01 9.18
C THR A 361 0.13 -29.39 9.78
N VAL A 362 1.20 -28.66 9.47
CA VAL A 362 2.52 -28.88 10.09
C VAL A 362 2.71 -27.86 11.21
N LEU A 363 2.16 -28.21 12.38
CA LEU A 363 2.74 -27.81 13.67
C LEU A 363 4.00 -28.67 13.91
N LEU A 364 5.06 -28.01 14.40
CA LEU A 364 6.40 -28.53 14.75
C LEU A 364 7.39 -28.60 13.58
N ALA A 365 8.08 -27.49 13.32
CA ALA A 365 9.35 -27.51 12.58
C ALA A 365 10.51 -27.75 13.56
N HIS A 366 11.10 -28.95 13.50
CA HIS A 366 12.39 -29.28 14.14
C HIS A 366 13.54 -28.95 13.17
N VAL A 367 14.65 -28.44 13.69
CA VAL A 367 15.86 -28.13 12.92
C VAL A 367 16.88 -29.25 13.14
N ASP A 368 17.19 -30.00 12.08
CA ASP A 368 18.41 -30.81 12.05
C ASP A 368 19.48 -30.07 11.24
N LEU A 369 20.48 -29.54 11.95
CA LEU A 369 21.67 -28.98 11.33
C LEU A 369 22.54 -30.11 10.76
N ALA A 370 22.97 -29.95 9.50
CA ALA A 370 23.88 -30.89 8.86
C ALA A 370 25.18 -31.03 9.68
N LYS A 371 25.55 -32.27 10.02
CA LYS A 371 26.76 -32.62 10.76
C LYS A 371 27.98 -32.29 9.89
N THR A 372 28.66 -31.19 10.18
CA THR A 372 29.91 -30.84 9.49
C THR A 372 31.01 -31.83 9.87
N ALA A 373 31.32 -32.77 8.96
CA ALA A 373 32.47 -33.66 9.09
C ALA A 373 33.75 -32.91 8.68
N ALA A 374 34.22 -31.99 9.53
CA ALA A 374 35.62 -31.55 9.61
C ALA A 374 35.76 -30.46 10.68
N LYS A 375 36.54 -30.75 11.73
CA LYS A 375 36.96 -29.79 12.75
C LYS A 375 37.92 -28.79 12.07
N ARG A 376 37.46 -27.58 11.72
CA ARG A 376 38.38 -26.48 11.35
C ARG A 376 39.14 -26.06 12.60
N ILE A 377 40.42 -26.44 12.66
CA ILE A 377 41.38 -25.96 13.67
C ILE A 377 41.85 -24.58 13.21
N TYR A 378 41.58 -23.55 14.00
CA TYR A 378 42.19 -22.24 13.83
C TYR A 378 43.56 -22.25 14.54
N PRO A 379 44.65 -21.75 13.92
CA PRO A 379 45.95 -21.67 14.57
C PRO A 379 45.96 -20.53 15.60
N GLU A 380 45.97 -20.89 16.88
CA GLU A 380 46.52 -20.05 17.95
C GLU A 380 48.04 -20.26 18.03
N LEU A 381 48.77 -19.22 18.47
CA LEU A 381 50.19 -19.18 18.86
C LEU A 381 51.21 -18.78 17.79
N ILE A 382 51.36 -17.46 17.56
CA ILE A 382 52.69 -16.83 17.46
C ILE A 382 52.60 -15.40 18.03
N ALA A 383 52.86 -15.24 19.33
CA ALA A 383 53.43 -14.02 19.94
C ALA A 383 53.39 -14.18 21.47
N ASN A 384 54.39 -14.86 22.04
CA ASN A 384 54.88 -14.62 23.40
C ASN A 384 56.11 -15.49 23.68
N GLN A 385 57.20 -15.21 22.97
CA GLN A 385 58.56 -15.53 23.40
C GLN A 385 59.48 -14.45 22.82
N ILE A 386 59.84 -13.46 23.65
CA ILE A 386 61.16 -12.79 23.70
C ILE A 386 61.23 -11.98 25.02
N ALA A 387 62.18 -12.40 25.87
CA ALA A 387 62.89 -11.73 26.98
C ALA A 387 62.06 -11.18 28.18
N PHE A 388 62.42 -11.43 29.45
CA PHE A 388 63.77 -11.34 30.04
C PHE A 388 64.01 -12.36 31.17
N SER A 389 65.23 -12.90 31.20
CA SER A 389 65.89 -13.44 32.39
C SER A 389 67.10 -12.57 32.71
N ALA A 390 67.35 -12.39 34.02
CA ALA A 390 68.39 -11.59 34.69
C ALA A 390 67.99 -10.14 35.00
#